data_AF-A0A370U1F6-F1
#
_entry.id   AF-A0A370U1F6-F1
#
_cell.length_a   1.000
_cell.length_b   1.000
_cell.length_c   1.000
_cell.angle_alpha   90.00
_cell.angle_beta   90.00
_cell.angle_gamma   90.00
#
_symmetry.space_group_name_H-M   'P 1'
#
loop_
_entity.id
_entity.type
_entity.pdbx_description
1 polymer ?
#
loop_
_entity_poly.entity_id
_entity_poly.type
_entity_poly.pdbx_seq_one_letter_code
_entity_poly.pdbx_strand_id
1 'polypeptide(L)'
;MHAEFIAINEILAPPKRHNPSILRECTLYVTVEPCIMCASLLRQFRIKKVFFGASNEKFGGTGGVLDVHLGNGKKAPEGEEMGDYEVSGWWLREEAIVMLRKFYVQENDRAPEPRNKKDRVLKLEVEPLVEGTMKESHG
;
A
#
# COMPACT_ATOMS: atom_id res chain seq x y z
N MET A 1 -13.54 0.14 -2.71
CA MET A 1 -12.97 0.81 -1.51
C MET A 1 -11.68 0.08 -1.17
N HIS A 2 -10.57 0.79 -0.99
CA HIS A 2 -9.25 0.18 -0.72
C HIS A 2 -9.13 -0.31 0.73
N ALA A 3 -8.23 -1.26 0.97
CA ALA A 3 -8.07 -1.91 2.28
C ALA A 3 -7.66 -0.91 3.37
N GLU A 4 -6.79 0.05 3.05
CA GLU A 4 -6.27 1.07 3.97
C GLU A 4 -7.38 2.00 4.47
N PHE A 5 -8.32 2.36 3.59
CA PHE A 5 -9.51 3.13 3.97
C PHE A 5 -10.41 2.35 4.92
N ILE A 6 -10.61 1.05 4.65
CA ILE A 6 -11.43 0.19 5.51
C ILE A 6 -10.78 0.08 6.89
N ALA A 7 -9.47 -0.16 6.96
CA ALA A 7 -8.74 -0.28 8.21
C ALA A 7 -8.82 0.99 9.08
N ILE A 8 -8.60 2.18 8.48
CA ILE A 8 -8.76 3.45 9.19
C ILE A 8 -10.22 3.65 9.62
N ASN A 9 -11.17 3.37 8.73
CA ASN A 9 -12.58 3.53 9.04
C ASN A 9 -13.02 2.62 10.19
N GLU A 10 -12.55 1.38 10.27
CA GLU A 10 -12.86 0.47 11.39
C GLU A 10 -12.35 0.99 12.74
N ILE A 11 -11.23 1.71 12.75
CA ILE A 11 -10.67 2.32 13.97
C ILE A 11 -11.48 3.56 14.40
N LEU A 12 -11.89 4.39 13.42
CA LEU A 12 -12.52 5.70 13.68
C LEU A 12 -14.06 5.64 13.74
N ALA A 13 -14.67 4.62 13.16
CA ALA A 13 -16.12 4.48 13.13
C ALA A 13 -16.66 3.75 14.38
N PRO A 14 -17.95 3.93 14.70
CA PRO A 14 -18.63 3.14 15.74
C PRO A 14 -18.56 1.62 15.43
N PRO A 15 -18.57 0.75 16.46
CA PRO A 15 -18.75 1.06 17.88
C PRO A 15 -17.45 1.30 18.65
N LYS A 16 -16.28 1.00 18.07
CA LYS A 16 -14.98 1.04 18.78
C LYS A 16 -14.30 2.41 18.73
N ARG A 17 -14.81 3.35 17.92
CA ARG A 17 -14.41 4.76 17.76
C ARG A 17 -13.28 5.22 18.70
N HIS A 18 -12.05 4.98 18.27
CA HIS A 18 -10.87 5.45 18.96
C HIS A 18 -10.61 6.93 18.63
N ASN A 19 -9.86 7.63 19.49
CA ASN A 19 -9.38 8.97 19.15
C ASN A 19 -8.46 8.88 17.92
N PRO A 20 -8.64 9.72 16.88
CA PRO A 20 -7.77 9.72 15.70
C PRO A 20 -6.27 9.80 15.98
N SER A 21 -5.86 10.35 17.13
CA SER A 21 -4.45 10.40 17.53
C SER A 21 -3.80 9.02 17.62
N ILE A 22 -4.56 7.96 17.89
CA ILE A 22 -4.02 6.58 17.98
C ILE A 22 -3.36 6.13 16.68
N LEU A 23 -3.82 6.65 15.53
CA LEU A 23 -3.28 6.28 14.22
C LEU A 23 -1.80 6.67 14.09
N ARG A 24 -1.35 7.67 14.85
CA ARG A 24 0.06 8.08 14.91
C ARG A 24 0.99 7.05 15.54
N GLU A 25 0.42 6.13 16.31
CA GLU A 25 1.14 5.05 16.96
C GLU A 25 0.99 3.73 16.18
N CYS A 26 0.06 3.67 15.22
CA CYS A 26 -0.22 2.48 14.44
C CYS A 26 0.85 2.21 13.38
N THR A 27 1.15 0.92 13.21
CA THR A 27 1.94 0.40 12.09
C THR A 27 1.00 -0.39 11.18
N LEU A 28 0.99 -0.06 9.88
CA LEU A 28 0.16 -0.75 8.89
C LEU A 28 0.99 -1.84 8.19
N TYR A 29 0.38 -3.01 8.04
CA TYR A 29 0.89 -4.08 7.18
C TYR A 29 -0.11 -4.29 6.04
N VAL A 30 0.35 -4.22 4.80
CA VAL A 30 -0.50 -4.36 3.61
C VAL A 30 0.19 -5.23 2.57
N THR A 31 -0.55 -6.05 1.83
CA THR A 31 0.07 -7.00 0.89
C THR A 31 0.71 -6.31 -0.31
N VAL A 32 0.10 -5.24 -0.80
CA VAL A 32 0.56 -4.46 -1.96
C VAL A 32 0.84 -3.02 -1.52
N GLU A 33 1.88 -2.40 -2.08
CA GLU A 33 2.24 -1.00 -1.85
C GLU A 33 1.02 -0.07 -1.94
N PRO A 34 0.81 0.83 -0.95
CA PRO A 34 -0.30 1.76 -0.96
C PRO A 34 -0.34 2.58 -2.24
N CYS A 35 -1.52 2.72 -2.84
CA CYS A 35 -1.64 3.60 -4.00
C CYS A 35 -1.48 5.07 -3.59
N ILE A 36 -1.25 5.97 -4.55
CA ILE A 36 -1.14 7.43 -4.35
C ILE A 36 -2.23 7.99 -3.41
N MET A 37 -3.49 7.59 -3.60
CA MET A 37 -4.61 8.03 -2.78
C MET A 37 -4.48 7.54 -1.32
N CYS A 38 -4.16 6.26 -1.13
CA CYS A 38 -4.03 5.68 0.22
C CYS A 38 -2.77 6.20 0.92
N ALA A 39 -1.67 6.38 0.19
CA ALA A 39 -0.45 6.97 0.71
C ALA A 39 -0.69 8.39 1.23
N SER A 40 -1.48 9.21 0.51
CA SER A 40 -1.88 10.55 0.96
C SER A 40 -2.77 10.51 2.20
N LEU A 41 -3.73 9.58 2.25
CA LEU A 41 -4.61 9.38 3.41
C LEU A 41 -3.78 9.06 4.67
N LEU A 42 -2.89 8.08 4.56
CA LEU A 42 -2.02 7.64 5.65
C LEU A 42 -1.13 8.78 6.18
N ARG A 43 -0.65 9.62 5.27
CA ARG A 43 0.11 10.83 5.59
C ARG A 43 -0.72 11.87 6.35
N GLN A 44 -1.96 12.12 5.92
CA GLN A 44 -2.87 13.05 6.59
C GLN A 44 -3.20 12.60 8.03
N PHE A 45 -3.34 11.29 8.24
CA PHE A 45 -3.51 10.70 9.57
C PHE A 45 -2.19 10.51 10.34
N ARG A 46 -1.04 10.81 9.72
CA ARG A 46 0.31 10.71 10.28
C ARG A 46 0.61 9.33 10.85
N ILE A 47 0.32 8.27 10.08
CA ILE A 47 0.60 6.90 10.53
C ILE A 47 2.08 6.73 10.87
N LYS A 48 2.43 5.87 11.83
CA LYS A 48 3.84 5.70 12.23
C LYS A 48 4.69 5.11 11.10
N LYS A 49 4.23 3.98 10.55
CA LYS A 49 5.01 3.16 9.63
C LYS A 49 4.13 2.27 8.77
N VAL A 50 4.57 1.99 7.56
CA VAL A 50 3.91 1.05 6.64
C VAL A 50 4.90 -0.03 6.20
N PHE A 51 4.45 -1.28 6.28
CA PHE A 51 5.13 -2.43 5.71
C PHE A 51 4.30 -2.99 4.56
N PHE A 52 4.94 -3.27 3.42
CA PHE A 52 4.27 -3.92 2.30
C PHE A 52 5.07 -5.04 1.64
N GLY A 53 4.38 -5.92 0.91
CA GLY A 53 5.01 -7.05 0.20
C GLY A 53 5.34 -6.78 -1.26
N ALA A 54 4.32 -6.68 -2.12
CA ALA A 54 4.49 -6.43 -3.54
C ALA A 54 4.48 -4.93 -3.86
N SER A 55 5.37 -4.44 -4.72
CA SER A 55 5.30 -3.06 -5.22
C SER A 55 4.11 -2.86 -6.17
N ASN A 56 3.61 -1.63 -6.24
CA ASN A 56 2.53 -1.21 -7.10
C ASN A 56 3.06 -0.35 -8.24
N GLU A 57 3.47 -1.01 -9.32
CA GLU A 57 4.11 -0.38 -10.49
C GLU A 57 3.23 0.64 -11.23
N LYS A 58 1.90 0.55 -11.08
CA LYS A 58 0.96 1.41 -11.83
C LYS A 58 0.48 2.62 -11.04
N PHE A 59 0.33 2.47 -9.72
CA PHE A 59 -0.32 3.47 -8.88
C PHE A 59 0.37 3.67 -7.52
N GLY A 60 1.56 3.09 -7.31
CA GLY A 60 2.30 3.13 -6.05
C GLY A 60 2.60 4.55 -5.57
N GLY A 61 2.20 4.85 -4.34
CA GLY A 61 2.35 6.15 -3.70
C GLY A 61 3.51 6.21 -2.71
N THR A 62 4.29 5.15 -2.56
CA THR A 62 5.41 5.09 -1.61
C THR A 62 6.72 4.66 -2.27
N GLY A 63 6.95 5.12 -3.51
CA GLY A 63 8.16 4.87 -4.29
C GLY A 63 7.96 4.11 -5.60
N GLY A 64 6.82 3.44 -5.80
CA GLY A 64 6.50 2.75 -7.05
C GLY A 64 6.28 3.71 -8.22
N VAL A 65 5.47 4.76 -8.01
CA VAL A 65 5.24 5.82 -9.01
C VAL A 65 5.60 7.19 -8.44
N LEU A 66 5.13 7.49 -7.22
CA LEU A 66 5.40 8.74 -6.51
C LEU A 66 5.80 8.46 -5.07
N ASP A 67 6.53 9.41 -4.46
CA ASP A 67 6.91 9.38 -3.05
C ASP A 67 5.95 10.22 -2.20
N VAL A 68 4.64 9.92 -2.23
CA VAL A 68 3.60 10.71 -1.54
C VAL A 68 3.75 10.67 -0.02
N HIS A 69 4.29 9.58 0.51
CA HIS A 69 4.65 9.43 1.92
C HIS A 69 5.72 10.42 2.41
N LEU A 70 6.49 11.02 1.49
CA LEU A 70 7.47 12.05 1.77
C LEU A 70 6.91 13.43 1.41
N GLY A 71 7.27 14.42 2.21
CA GLY A 71 6.80 15.78 2.07
C GLY A 71 7.62 16.60 1.10
N ASN A 72 7.83 16.17 -0.15
CA ASN A 72 8.47 16.89 -1.29
C ASN A 72 9.03 18.31 -1.01
N GLY A 73 9.98 18.46 -0.07
CA GLY A 73 10.54 19.75 0.37
C GLY A 73 9.57 20.78 1.00
N LYS A 74 8.30 20.44 1.26
CA LYS A 74 7.33 21.36 1.88
C LYS A 74 7.48 21.33 3.40
N LYS A 75 7.89 22.47 3.97
CA LYS A 75 7.80 22.69 5.41
C LYS A 75 6.33 22.66 5.82
N ALA A 76 6.03 21.94 6.89
CA ALA A 76 4.74 22.09 7.55
C ALA A 76 4.53 23.56 7.95
N PRO A 77 3.28 24.05 7.99
CA PRO A 77 2.97 25.36 8.55
C PRO A 77 3.60 25.51 9.94
N GLU A 78 3.99 26.72 10.29
CA GLU A 78 4.63 27.01 11.57
C GLU A 78 3.71 26.55 12.73
N GLY A 79 4.16 25.56 13.51
CA GLY A 79 3.37 24.92 14.58
C GLY A 79 2.77 23.56 14.25
N GLU A 80 2.93 23.03 13.03
CA GLU A 80 2.49 21.67 12.66
C GLU A 80 3.68 20.73 12.40
N GLU A 81 3.60 19.48 12.87
CA GLU A 81 4.59 18.45 12.53
C GLU A 81 4.41 17.96 11.08
N MET A 82 5.53 17.66 10.42
CA MET A 82 5.58 17.06 9.09
C MET A 82 4.82 15.72 9.10
N GLY A 83 3.92 15.51 8.13
CA GLY A 83 3.03 14.33 8.13
C GLY A 83 3.64 13.04 7.60
N ASP A 84 4.95 13.03 7.33
CA ASP A 84 5.64 11.92 6.67
C ASP A 84 5.68 10.67 7.54
N TYR A 85 5.85 9.51 6.92
CA TYR A 85 5.90 8.23 7.63
C TYR A 85 6.91 7.27 7.02
N GLU A 86 7.44 6.39 7.87
CA GLU A 86 8.40 5.37 7.45
C GLU A 86 7.72 4.30 6.58
N VAL A 87 8.42 3.83 5.56
CA VAL A 87 7.94 2.76 4.69
C VAL A 87 9.00 1.69 4.56
N SER A 88 8.60 0.41 4.57
CA SER A 88 9.49 -0.72 4.29
C SER A 88 8.77 -1.75 3.42
N GLY A 89 9.28 -1.96 2.21
CA GLY A 89 8.70 -2.88 1.23
C GLY A 89 9.26 -4.31 1.31
N TRP A 90 8.76 -5.16 0.42
CA TRP A 90 9.29 -6.49 0.10
C TRP A 90 9.07 -7.59 1.15
N TRP A 91 8.24 -7.35 2.17
CA TRP A 91 7.90 -8.35 3.19
C TRP A 91 6.90 -9.38 2.65
N LEU A 92 7.25 -10.67 2.65
CA LEU A 92 6.44 -11.73 2.03
C LEU A 92 6.07 -11.39 0.57
N ARG A 93 7.04 -10.85 -0.16
CA ARG A 93 6.88 -10.34 -1.53
C ARG A 93 6.35 -11.42 -2.47
N GLU A 94 6.90 -12.62 -2.40
CA GLU A 94 6.54 -13.71 -3.31
C GLU A 94 5.08 -14.10 -3.12
N GLU A 95 4.66 -14.26 -1.86
CA GLU A 95 3.29 -14.58 -1.48
C GLU A 95 2.32 -13.49 -1.91
N ALA A 96 2.66 -12.22 -1.71
CA ALA A 96 1.85 -11.08 -2.13
C ALA A 96 1.69 -11.04 -3.66
N ILE A 97 2.77 -11.25 -4.42
CA ILE A 97 2.73 -11.29 -5.89
C ILE A 97 1.89 -12.47 -6.39
N VAL A 98 2.09 -13.67 -5.82
CA VAL A 98 1.33 -14.87 -6.19
C VAL A 98 -0.15 -14.69 -5.89
N MET A 99 -0.50 -14.06 -4.77
CA MET A 99 -1.89 -13.74 -4.41
C MET A 99 -2.52 -12.80 -5.45
N LEU A 100 -1.82 -11.76 -5.88
CA LEU A 100 -2.31 -10.83 -6.90
C LEU A 100 -2.45 -11.50 -8.29
N ARG A 101 -1.49 -12.36 -8.67
CA ARG A 101 -1.55 -13.12 -9.93
C ARG A 101 -2.74 -14.08 -9.95
N LYS A 102 -3.00 -14.79 -8.84
CA LYS A 102 -4.18 -15.66 -8.68
C LYS A 102 -5.47 -14.89 -8.94
N PHE A 103 -5.61 -13.68 -8.39
CA PHE A 103 -6.78 -12.83 -8.63
C PHE A 103 -6.98 -12.46 -10.11
N TYR A 104 -5.91 -12.15 -10.86
CA TYR A 104 -6.05 -11.75 -12.26
C TYR A 104 -6.35 -12.88 -13.23
N VAL A 105 -5.93 -14.11 -12.90
CA VAL A 105 -6.22 -15.32 -13.67
C VAL A 105 -7.66 -15.79 -13.46
N GLN A 106 -8.26 -15.52 -12.29
CA GLN A 106 -9.66 -15.82 -12.02
C GLN A 106 -10.60 -15.14 -13.04
N GLU A 107 -11.60 -15.89 -13.49
CA GLU A 107 -12.70 -15.36 -14.31
C GLU A 107 -13.65 -14.54 -13.43
N ASN A 108 -14.21 -13.48 -14.00
CA ASN A 108 -15.20 -12.67 -13.32
C ASN A 108 -16.58 -13.06 -13.86
N ASP A 109 -17.22 -14.04 -13.22
CA ASP A 109 -18.55 -14.54 -13.61
C ASP A 109 -19.65 -13.48 -13.49
N ARG A 110 -19.35 -12.34 -12.83
CA ARG A 110 -20.26 -11.18 -12.70
C ARG A 110 -20.08 -10.16 -13.82
N ALA A 111 -19.13 -10.36 -14.74
CA ALA A 111 -18.97 -9.48 -15.89
C ALA A 111 -20.13 -9.68 -16.87
N PRO A 112 -20.80 -8.60 -17.35
CA PRO A 112 -21.89 -8.72 -18.32
C PRO A 112 -21.48 -9.48 -19.58
N GLU A 113 -20.24 -9.31 -20.01
CA GLU A 113 -19.57 -10.10 -21.03
C GLU A 113 -18.27 -10.66 -20.45
N PRO A 114 -18.23 -11.93 -20.04
CA PRO A 114 -17.03 -12.54 -19.50
C PRO A 114 -15.96 -12.63 -20.61
N ARG A 115 -14.83 -11.94 -20.41
CA ARG A 115 -13.66 -12.15 -21.27
C ARG A 115 -13.08 -13.52 -20.94
N ASN A 116 -12.98 -14.39 -21.94
CA ASN A 116 -12.35 -15.70 -21.81
C ASN A 116 -10.88 -15.51 -21.41
N LYS A 117 -10.49 -16.08 -20.26
CA LYS A 117 -9.12 -15.99 -19.73
C LYS A 117 -8.42 -17.35 -19.68
N LYS A 118 -8.95 -18.37 -20.36
CA LYS A 118 -8.44 -19.76 -20.32
C LYS A 118 -6.96 -19.90 -20.66
N ASP A 119 -6.43 -19.01 -21.50
CA ASP A 119 -5.01 -19.05 -21.91
C ASP A 119 -4.06 -18.37 -20.90
N ARG A 120 -4.57 -17.76 -19.83
CA ARG A 120 -3.74 -17.12 -18.81
C ARG A 120 -3.14 -18.16 -17.88
N VAL A 121 -1.87 -18.48 -18.09
CA VAL A 121 -1.12 -19.37 -17.20
C VAL A 121 -0.69 -18.62 -15.93
N LEU A 122 -1.02 -19.18 -14.76
CA LEU A 122 -0.55 -18.68 -13.48
C LEU A 122 0.94 -19.01 -13.31
N LYS A 123 1.78 -17.98 -13.36
CA LYS A 123 3.21 -18.10 -13.04
C LYS A 123 3.41 -17.98 -11.53
N LEU A 124 3.87 -19.05 -10.88
CA LEU A 124 4.14 -19.07 -9.44
C LEU A 124 5.54 -18.55 -9.09
N GLU A 125 6.50 -18.74 -9.99
CA GLU A 125 7.86 -18.26 -9.80
C GLU A 125 7.91 -16.73 -9.86
N VAL A 126 8.56 -16.13 -8.87
CA VAL A 126 8.75 -14.69 -8.77
C VAL A 126 10.24 -14.42 -8.92
N GLU A 127 10.59 -13.55 -9.86
CA GLU A 127 11.99 -13.19 -10.09
C GLU A 127 12.58 -12.54 -8.83
N PRO A 128 13.82 -12.91 -8.45
CA PRO A 128 14.49 -12.34 -7.30
C PRO A 128 14.71 -10.84 -7.51
N LEU A 129 14.81 -10.10 -6.40
CA LEU A 129 15.19 -8.68 -6.47
C LEU A 129 16.64 -8.58 -6.96
N VAL A 130 16.88 -7.73 -7.97
CA VAL A 130 18.23 -7.42 -8.41
C VAL A 130 18.83 -6.40 -7.44
N GLU A 131 20.05 -6.65 -6.95
CA GLU A 131 20.81 -5.71 -6.13
C GLU A 131 20.87 -4.35 -6.85
N GLY A 132 20.20 -3.33 -6.29
CA GLY A 132 20.03 -2.00 -6.91
C GLY A 132 18.58 -1.55 -7.10
N THR A 133 17.60 -2.46 -7.05
CA THR A 133 16.16 -2.09 -7.02
C THR A 133 15.67 -1.75 -5.61
N MET A 134 16.47 -2.05 -4.60
CA MET A 134 16.29 -1.55 -3.24
C MET A 134 16.71 -0.08 -3.22
N LYS A 135 15.75 0.82 -3.46
CA LYS A 135 15.86 2.13 -2.83
C LYS A 135 15.75 1.86 -1.34
N GLU A 136 16.88 1.84 -0.63
CA GLU A 136 16.87 1.86 0.82
C GLU A 136 16.03 3.07 1.24
N SER A 137 14.82 2.81 1.70
CA SER A 137 14.02 3.79 2.42
C SER A 137 14.81 4.10 3.69
N HIS A 138 15.52 5.23 3.68
CA HIS A 138 16.42 5.64 4.74
C HIS A 138 15.62 5.67 6.05
N GLY A 139 16.16 4.99 7.08
CA GLY A 139 15.64 5.01 8.44
C GLY A 139 15.90 6.32 9.16
#